data_AF-A0A2V4NUF4-F1
#
_entry.id   AF-A0A2V4NUF4-F1
#
_cell.length_a   1.000
_cell.length_b   1.000
_cell.length_c   1.000
_cell.angle_alpha   90.00
_cell.angle_beta   90.00
_cell.angle_gamma   90.00
#
_symmetry.space_group_name_H-M   'P 1'
#
loop_
_entity.id
_entity.type
_entity.pdbx_description
1 polymer ?
#
loop_
_entity_poly.entity_id
_entity_poly.type
_entity_poly.pdbx_seq_one_letter_code
_entity_poly.pdbx_strand_id
1 'polypeptide(L)'
;MLTRITTRTGAAVLAAVAVAALATGCGSGTKSDKAADKPTAAAPQLSPVGKWNVQVQTSLPSNGSAVLTFKQDGSLEQAGSDTLPGTGWWQPGKQPNQYTLEVVIPLTDHTTKAPTGTIRGIETVTLDGEKLTASGTAAMFDLQGKQLKTFDLSSHADSKLSS
;
A
#
# COMPACT_ATOMS: atom_id res chain seq x y z
N MET A 1 7.93 -25.40 38.46
CA MET A 1 9.40 -25.22 38.35
C MET A 1 9.64 -24.25 37.19
N LEU A 2 10.16 -23.06 37.53
CA LEU A 2 10.62 -21.93 36.72
C LEU A 2 9.86 -21.43 35.47
N THR A 3 9.20 -20.29 35.68
CA THR A 3 8.88 -19.21 34.73
C THR A 3 10.15 -18.59 34.14
N ARG A 4 10.15 -18.25 32.83
CA ARG A 4 10.98 -17.16 32.28
C ARG A 4 10.17 -16.31 31.31
N ILE A 5 9.86 -15.11 31.77
CA ILE A 5 9.45 -13.93 30.99
C ILE A 5 10.74 -13.29 30.48
N THR A 6 10.82 -12.98 29.19
CA THR A 6 11.86 -12.09 28.66
C THR A 6 11.21 -10.96 27.88
N THR A 7 11.10 -9.82 28.54
CA THR A 7 10.82 -8.50 28.00
C THR A 7 12.00 -8.07 27.09
N ARG A 8 11.71 -7.52 25.90
CA ARG A 8 12.67 -6.67 25.18
C ARG A 8 12.11 -5.25 25.08
N THR A 9 12.60 -4.43 26.00
CA THR A 9 12.61 -2.98 25.95
C THR A 9 13.73 -2.53 24.99
N GLY A 10 13.51 -1.46 24.22
CA GLY A 10 14.59 -0.84 23.46
C GLY A 10 14.12 0.20 22.46
N ALA A 11 13.80 1.40 22.96
CA ALA A 11 13.70 2.62 22.16
C ALA A 11 15.08 3.03 21.61
N ALA A 12 15.12 3.63 20.43
CA ALA A 12 16.21 4.52 20.05
C ALA A 12 15.72 5.58 19.06
N VAL A 13 15.58 6.79 19.60
CA VAL A 13 15.47 8.07 18.91
C VAL A 13 16.77 8.31 18.13
N LEU A 14 16.68 8.61 16.84
CA LEU A 14 17.80 9.18 16.07
C LEU A 14 17.47 10.64 15.76
N ALA A 15 17.83 11.52 16.69
CA ALA A 15 18.01 12.93 16.45
C ALA A 15 19.49 13.14 16.08
N ALA A 16 19.77 13.41 14.80
CA ALA A 16 21.11 13.81 14.37
C ALA A 16 21.22 15.33 14.38
N VAL A 17 21.93 15.84 15.39
CA VAL A 17 22.44 17.21 15.46
C VAL A 17 23.69 17.29 14.58
N ALA A 18 23.73 18.20 13.61
CA ALA A 18 24.94 18.52 12.87
C ALA A 18 25.28 20.02 13.01
N VAL A 19 26.19 20.25 13.95
CA VAL A 19 27.21 21.29 14.12
C VAL A 19 27.22 22.44 13.11
N ALA A 20 27.07 23.66 13.64
CA ALA A 20 27.41 24.92 13.00
C ALA A 20 28.94 25.05 12.82
N ALA A 21 29.39 25.27 11.59
CA ALA A 21 30.74 25.77 11.30
C ALA A 21 30.66 27.28 11.04
N LEU A 22 31.15 28.08 11.99
CA LEU A 22 31.46 29.49 11.77
C LEU A 22 32.71 29.58 10.90
N ALA A 23 32.55 30.02 9.66
CA ALA A 23 33.66 30.46 8.82
C ALA A 23 33.63 31.98 8.71
N THR A 24 34.51 32.63 9.47
CA THR A 24 34.83 34.05 9.36
C THR A 24 35.61 34.25 8.05
N GLY A 25 35.00 34.88 7.05
CA GLY A 25 35.65 35.24 5.79
C GLY A 25 35.24 36.63 5.36
N CYS A 26 36.08 37.63 5.63
CA CYS A 26 35.98 38.95 5.04
C CYS A 26 36.38 38.87 3.56
N GLY A 27 35.43 39.12 2.66
CA GLY A 27 35.68 39.23 1.23
C GLY A 27 34.64 40.16 0.60
N SER A 28 35.08 41.35 0.19
CA SER A 28 34.30 42.31 -0.57
C SER A 28 33.93 41.71 -1.92
N GLY A 29 32.64 41.48 -2.16
CA GLY A 29 32.12 40.94 -3.41
C GLY A 29 30.64 41.28 -3.55
N THR A 30 30.27 41.78 -4.72
CA THR A 30 28.92 42.15 -5.19
C THR A 30 27.78 41.32 -4.59
N LYS A 31 26.78 42.02 -4.03
CA LYS A 31 25.51 41.46 -3.54
C LYS A 31 24.75 40.80 -4.70
N SER A 32 24.99 39.51 -4.92
CA SER A 32 23.95 38.61 -5.42
C SER A 32 23.18 38.13 -4.21
N ASP A 33 21.96 38.63 -4.05
CA ASP A 33 21.00 38.11 -3.08
C ASP A 33 20.77 36.63 -3.40
N LYS A 34 21.56 35.75 -2.77
CA LYS A 34 21.31 34.32 -2.74
C LYS A 34 20.05 34.18 -1.91
N ALA A 35 18.91 34.12 -2.60
CA ALA A 35 17.63 33.77 -2.02
C ALA A 35 17.87 32.57 -1.11
N ALA A 36 17.65 32.77 0.19
CA ALA A 36 17.67 31.68 1.15
C ALA A 36 16.65 30.66 0.63
N ASP A 37 17.15 29.49 0.21
CA ASP A 37 16.31 28.32 -0.05
C ASP A 37 15.55 28.06 1.24
N LYS A 38 14.32 28.57 1.27
CA LYS A 38 13.36 28.26 2.32
C LYS A 38 13.25 26.74 2.32
N PRO A 39 13.37 26.04 3.46
CA PRO A 39 13.12 24.61 3.50
C PRO A 39 11.72 24.36 2.93
N THR A 40 11.67 23.79 1.72
CA THR A 40 10.42 23.31 1.14
C THR A 40 9.95 22.20 2.07
N ALA A 41 8.92 22.49 2.86
CA ALA A 41 8.28 21.49 3.70
C ALA A 41 7.93 20.28 2.81
N ALA A 42 8.36 19.08 3.23
CA ALA A 42 8.00 17.87 2.54
C ALA A 42 6.47 17.82 2.41
N ALA A 43 5.98 17.58 1.20
CA ALA A 43 4.55 17.46 0.97
C ALA A 43 3.98 16.37 1.90
N PRO A 44 2.82 16.59 2.53
CA PRO A 44 2.22 15.58 3.40
C PRO A 44 1.98 14.28 2.63
N GLN A 45 2.46 13.16 3.18
CA GLN A 45 2.28 11.84 2.59
C GLN A 45 0.82 11.39 2.76
N LEU A 46 0.16 11.05 1.65
CA LEU A 46 -1.19 10.51 1.64
C LEU A 46 -1.18 9.06 2.14
N SER A 47 -2.18 8.66 2.93
CA SER A 47 -2.28 7.30 3.49
C SER A 47 -3.45 6.53 2.90
N PRO A 48 -3.26 5.24 2.53
CA PRO A 48 -4.35 4.41 1.99
C PRO A 48 -5.25 3.88 3.11
N VAL A 49 -4.84 3.99 4.38
CA VAL A 49 -5.56 3.46 5.55
C VAL A 49 -7.02 3.87 5.53
N GLY A 50 -7.93 2.91 5.61
CA GLY A 50 -9.38 3.09 5.58
C GLY A 50 -10.05 2.27 4.48
N LYS A 51 -11.31 2.57 4.19
CA LYS A 51 -12.15 1.80 3.27
C LYS A 51 -12.27 2.49 1.91
N TRP A 52 -12.16 1.73 0.84
CA TRP A 52 -12.22 2.22 -0.55
C TRP A 52 -13.15 1.33 -1.36
N ASN A 53 -14.16 1.91 -2.00
CA ASN A 53 -14.94 1.19 -3.00
C ASN A 53 -14.24 1.30 -4.36
N VAL A 54 -13.54 0.24 -4.75
CA VAL A 54 -12.77 0.18 -6.00
C VAL A 54 -13.59 -0.47 -7.10
N GLN A 55 -13.50 0.09 -8.30
CA GLN A 55 -13.88 -0.56 -9.54
C GLN A 55 -12.67 -1.34 -10.05
N VAL A 56 -12.82 -2.64 -10.27
CA VAL A 56 -11.78 -3.57 -10.71
C VAL A 56 -12.05 -3.94 -12.16
N GLN A 57 -11.01 -3.82 -12.98
CA GLN A 57 -10.98 -4.29 -14.35
C GLN A 57 -9.86 -5.31 -14.49
N THR A 58 -10.13 -6.40 -15.21
CA THR A 58 -9.13 -7.44 -15.48
C THR A 58 -8.88 -7.53 -16.98
N SER A 59 -7.76 -8.15 -17.39
CA SER A 59 -7.55 -8.50 -18.81
C SER A 59 -8.42 -9.68 -19.28
N LEU A 60 -9.12 -10.34 -18.36
CA LEU A 60 -10.24 -11.22 -18.66
C LEU A 60 -11.49 -10.35 -18.93
N PRO A 61 -12.48 -10.83 -19.70
CA PRO A 61 -13.73 -10.09 -19.90
C PRO A 61 -14.60 -10.10 -18.64
N SER A 62 -14.06 -9.55 -17.55
CA SER A 62 -14.69 -9.41 -16.24
C SER A 62 -14.30 -8.08 -15.62
N ASN A 63 -15.32 -7.37 -15.18
CA ASN A 63 -15.23 -6.18 -14.35
C ASN A 63 -15.99 -6.47 -13.06
N GLY A 64 -15.61 -5.81 -11.97
CA GLY A 64 -16.29 -5.96 -10.70
C GLY A 64 -16.06 -4.77 -9.79
N SER A 65 -16.71 -4.79 -8.64
CA SER A 65 -16.49 -3.81 -7.58
C SER A 65 -16.12 -4.54 -6.30
N ALA A 66 -15.21 -3.93 -5.53
CA ALA A 66 -14.77 -4.45 -4.26
C ALA A 66 -14.57 -3.31 -3.25
N VAL A 67 -14.74 -3.61 -1.98
CA VAL A 67 -14.32 -2.77 -0.88
C VAL A 67 -12.96 -3.26 -0.39
N LEU A 68 -11.94 -2.41 -0.51
CA LEU A 68 -10.63 -2.62 0.10
C LEU A 68 -10.58 -1.90 1.45
N THR A 69 -10.15 -2.59 2.50
CA THR A 69 -9.94 -2.02 3.84
C THR A 69 -8.47 -2.12 4.20
N PHE A 70 -7.75 -1.01 4.08
CA PHE A 70 -6.35 -0.89 4.50
C PHE A 70 -6.28 -0.58 5.99
N LYS A 71 -5.66 -1.44 6.78
CA LYS A 71 -5.50 -1.24 8.23
C LYS A 71 -4.13 -0.68 8.56
N GLN A 72 -4.03 0.05 9.68
CA GLN A 72 -2.77 0.69 10.11
C GLN A 72 -1.63 -0.29 10.38
N ASP A 73 -1.94 -1.56 10.66
CA ASP A 73 -0.98 -2.63 10.92
C ASP A 73 -0.37 -3.25 9.65
N GLY A 74 -0.73 -2.73 8.46
CA GLY A 74 -0.28 -3.26 7.18
C GLY A 74 -1.13 -4.41 6.65
N SER A 75 -2.19 -4.82 7.34
CA SER A 75 -3.13 -5.81 6.81
C SER A 75 -4.16 -5.19 5.86
N LEU A 76 -4.63 -6.01 4.92
CA LEU A 76 -5.62 -5.66 3.91
C LEU A 76 -6.76 -6.66 3.94
N GLU A 77 -8.00 -6.17 3.90
CA GLU A 77 -9.19 -6.97 3.67
C GLU A 77 -9.86 -6.54 2.38
N GLN A 78 -10.39 -7.50 1.63
CA GLN A 78 -11.17 -7.27 0.43
C GLN A 78 -12.52 -7.96 0.58
N ALA A 79 -13.59 -7.26 0.20
CA ALA A 79 -14.93 -7.84 0.10
C ALA A 79 -15.61 -7.33 -1.17
N GLY A 80 -16.25 -8.20 -1.94
CA GLY A 80 -17.09 -7.79 -3.07
C GLY A 80 -18.47 -8.43 -2.97
N SER A 81 -19.45 -7.88 -3.69
CA SER A 81 -20.80 -8.47 -3.79
C SER A 81 -20.76 -9.89 -4.34
N ASP A 82 -19.85 -10.13 -5.27
CA ASP A 82 -19.78 -11.36 -6.07
C ASP A 82 -18.45 -12.12 -5.89
N THR A 83 -17.62 -11.69 -4.94
CA THR A 83 -16.34 -12.33 -4.62
C THR A 83 -16.31 -12.78 -3.18
N LEU A 84 -15.66 -13.92 -2.94
CA LEU A 84 -15.37 -14.34 -1.58
C LEU A 84 -14.48 -13.30 -0.89
N PRO A 85 -14.61 -13.13 0.44
CA PRO A 85 -13.75 -12.22 1.16
C PRO A 85 -12.28 -12.62 0.99
N GLY A 86 -11.47 -11.65 0.59
CA GLY A 86 -10.03 -11.77 0.45
C GLY A 86 -9.29 -11.12 1.62
N THR A 87 -8.06 -11.56 1.82
CA THR A 87 -7.14 -10.98 2.82
C THR A 87 -5.76 -10.81 2.20
N GLY A 88 -4.97 -9.88 2.73
CA GLY A 88 -3.58 -9.78 2.38
C GLY A 88 -2.87 -8.69 3.15
N TRP A 89 -1.93 -8.02 2.50
CA TRP A 89 -1.06 -7.04 3.14
C TRP A 89 -0.80 -5.85 2.23
N TRP A 90 -0.38 -4.74 2.81
CA TRP A 90 0.08 -3.56 2.09
C TRP A 90 1.28 -2.93 2.79
N GLN A 91 2.14 -2.26 2.03
CA GLN A 91 3.31 -1.55 2.54
C GLN A 91 3.65 -0.33 1.66
N PRO A 92 4.37 0.67 2.20
CA PRO A 92 4.90 1.77 1.40
C PRO A 92 5.73 1.29 0.20
N GLY A 93 5.50 1.92 -0.96
CA GLY A 93 6.24 1.68 -2.19
C GLY A 93 7.53 2.49 -2.27
N LYS A 94 8.13 2.54 -3.47
CA LYS A 94 9.39 3.26 -3.71
C LYS A 94 9.22 4.76 -3.90
N GLN A 95 8.01 5.20 -4.27
CA GLN A 95 7.68 6.59 -4.56
C GLN A 95 6.72 7.18 -3.51
N PRO A 96 6.72 8.51 -3.32
CA PRO A 96 5.71 9.16 -2.49
C PRO A 96 4.30 8.78 -2.94
N ASN A 97 3.40 8.54 -1.98
CA ASN A 97 2.01 8.16 -2.22
C ASN A 97 1.81 6.85 -3.01
N GLN A 98 2.88 6.07 -3.20
CA GLN A 98 2.83 4.75 -3.81
C GLN A 98 2.87 3.67 -2.72
N TYR A 99 2.12 2.60 -2.92
CA TYR A 99 2.05 1.43 -2.04
C TYR A 99 2.09 0.15 -2.86
N THR A 100 2.61 -0.92 -2.27
CA THR A 100 2.48 -2.27 -2.82
C THR A 100 1.50 -3.03 -1.95
N LEU A 101 0.55 -3.71 -2.57
CA LEU A 101 -0.35 -4.61 -1.87
C LEU A 101 -0.35 -6.01 -2.48
N GLU A 102 -0.76 -6.96 -1.66
CA GLU A 102 -1.13 -8.30 -2.07
C GLU A 102 -2.54 -8.60 -1.57
N VAL A 103 -3.35 -9.24 -2.40
CA VAL A 103 -4.66 -9.80 -2.02
C VAL A 103 -4.70 -11.27 -2.35
N VAL A 104 -5.16 -12.09 -1.41
CA VAL A 104 -5.45 -13.51 -1.61
C VAL A 104 -6.95 -13.72 -1.44
N ILE A 105 -7.59 -14.21 -2.50
CA ILE A 105 -9.03 -14.50 -2.53
C ILE A 105 -9.19 -16.02 -2.68
N PRO A 106 -9.84 -16.72 -1.74
CA PRO A 106 -10.16 -18.12 -1.93
C PRO A 106 -11.16 -18.28 -3.08
N LEU A 107 -11.04 -19.37 -3.83
CA LEU A 107 -12.01 -19.78 -4.83
C LEU A 107 -12.81 -20.95 -4.30
N THR A 108 -14.12 -20.93 -4.55
CA THR A 108 -15.01 -22.05 -4.28
C THR A 108 -15.84 -22.37 -5.50
N ASP A 109 -16.21 -23.63 -5.64
CA ASP A 109 -17.23 -24.05 -6.59
C ASP A 109 -18.57 -23.37 -6.26
N HIS A 110 -19.20 -22.76 -7.27
CA HIS A 110 -20.41 -21.97 -7.06
C HIS A 110 -21.60 -22.81 -6.58
N THR A 111 -21.60 -24.12 -6.85
CA THR A 111 -22.69 -25.05 -6.53
C THR A 111 -22.51 -25.69 -5.16
N THR A 112 -21.35 -26.32 -4.95
CA THR A 112 -21.03 -27.13 -3.77
C THR A 112 -20.38 -26.32 -2.65
N LYS A 113 -19.91 -25.10 -2.94
CA LYS A 113 -19.10 -24.26 -2.05
C LYS A 113 -17.78 -24.91 -1.61
N ALA A 114 -17.39 -26.02 -2.24
CA ALA A 114 -16.11 -26.66 -1.98
C ALA A 114 -14.95 -25.75 -2.45
N PRO A 115 -13.82 -25.70 -1.74
CA PRO A 115 -12.67 -24.93 -2.17
C PRO A 115 -12.13 -25.49 -3.50
N THR A 116 -11.80 -24.60 -4.44
CA THR A 116 -11.28 -24.96 -5.77
C THR A 116 -9.90 -24.39 -6.05
N GLY A 117 -9.45 -23.43 -5.25
CA GLY A 117 -8.15 -22.79 -5.42
C GLY A 117 -8.07 -21.42 -4.75
N THR A 118 -7.16 -20.59 -5.24
CA THR A 118 -6.98 -19.21 -4.79
C THR A 118 -6.62 -18.29 -5.95
N ILE A 119 -7.04 -17.04 -5.89
CA ILE A 119 -6.48 -15.94 -6.68
C ILE A 119 -5.53 -15.16 -5.77
N ARG A 120 -4.32 -14.87 -6.25
CA ARG A 120 -3.37 -13.98 -5.60
C ARG A 120 -3.04 -12.82 -6.52
N GLY A 121 -3.38 -11.61 -6.11
CA GLY A 121 -3.07 -10.36 -6.82
C GLY A 121 -1.96 -9.59 -6.14
N ILE A 122 -1.05 -9.01 -6.92
CA ILE A 122 -0.03 -8.07 -6.45
C ILE A 122 -0.20 -6.78 -7.25
N GLU A 123 -0.44 -5.67 -6.58
CA GLU A 123 -0.69 -4.37 -7.19
C GLU A 123 0.23 -3.28 -6.64
N THR A 124 0.50 -2.30 -7.49
CA THR A 124 1.02 -1.00 -7.09
C THR A 124 -0.12 -0.02 -7.02
N VAL A 125 -0.39 0.52 -5.83
CA VAL A 125 -1.38 1.55 -5.57
C VAL A 125 -0.72 2.92 -5.60
N THR A 126 -1.38 3.92 -6.19
CA THR A 126 -1.00 5.33 -6.15
C THR A 126 -2.17 6.16 -5.64
N LEU A 127 -1.89 7.05 -4.70
CA LEU A 127 -2.87 8.00 -4.17
C LEU A 127 -2.66 9.39 -4.77
N ASP A 128 -3.77 10.01 -5.17
CA ASP A 128 -3.84 11.40 -5.63
C ASP A 128 -5.02 12.11 -4.95
N GLY A 129 -4.72 12.82 -3.86
CA GLY A 129 -5.74 13.37 -2.96
C GLY A 129 -6.62 12.27 -2.35
N GLU A 130 -7.90 12.29 -2.71
CA GLU A 130 -8.89 11.28 -2.30
C GLU A 130 -9.08 10.17 -3.32
N LYS A 131 -8.27 10.12 -4.39
CA LYS A 131 -8.35 9.10 -5.42
C LYS A 131 -7.32 8.02 -5.17
N LEU A 132 -7.72 6.79 -5.47
CA LEU A 132 -6.87 5.61 -5.47
C LEU A 132 -6.87 5.04 -6.88
N THR A 133 -5.68 4.79 -7.42
CA THR A 133 -5.50 3.96 -8.62
C THR A 133 -4.56 2.83 -8.29
N ALA A 134 -4.79 1.65 -8.83
CA ALA A 134 -3.89 0.53 -8.68
C ALA A 134 -3.77 -0.26 -9.99
N SER A 135 -2.61 -0.86 -10.19
CA SER A 135 -2.34 -1.73 -11.32
C SER A 135 -1.38 -2.84 -10.94
N GLY A 136 -1.57 -4.01 -11.53
CA GLY A 136 -0.79 -5.18 -11.16
C GLY A 136 -1.16 -6.42 -11.93
N THR A 137 -0.74 -7.56 -11.38
CA THR A 137 -1.02 -8.87 -11.94
C THR A 137 -1.62 -9.77 -10.88
N ALA A 138 -2.48 -10.68 -11.31
CA ALA A 138 -2.99 -11.76 -10.48
C ALA A 138 -2.74 -13.11 -11.14
N ALA A 139 -2.58 -14.11 -10.29
CA ALA A 139 -2.47 -15.49 -10.68
C ALA A 139 -3.50 -16.33 -9.94
N MET A 140 -4.11 -17.27 -10.67
CA MET A 140 -5.00 -18.29 -10.14
C MET A 140 -4.21 -19.57 -9.89
N PHE A 141 -4.43 -20.18 -8.74
CA PHE A 141 -3.76 -21.40 -8.30
C PHE A 141 -4.81 -22.46 -7.95
N ASP A 142 -4.55 -23.73 -8.27
CA ASP A 142 -5.35 -24.85 -7.76
C ASP A 142 -5.03 -25.16 -6.29
N LEU A 143 -5.73 -26.15 -5.73
CA LEU A 143 -5.53 -26.58 -4.34
C LEU A 143 -4.12 -27.15 -4.05
N GLN A 144 -3.38 -27.54 -5.09
CA GLN A 144 -2.00 -28.02 -4.99
C GLN A 144 -0.98 -26.90 -5.13
N GLY A 145 -1.42 -25.64 -5.32
CA GLY A 145 -0.56 -24.49 -5.52
C GLY A 145 0.01 -24.38 -6.94
N LYS A 146 -0.49 -25.17 -7.90
CA LYS A 146 -0.11 -25.03 -9.30
C LYS A 146 -0.82 -23.83 -9.91
N GLN A 147 -0.04 -22.94 -10.51
CA GLN A 147 -0.56 -21.80 -11.25
C GLN A 147 -1.34 -22.28 -12.48
N LEU A 148 -2.61 -21.88 -12.57
CA LEU A 148 -3.51 -22.19 -13.68
C LEU A 148 -3.53 -21.08 -14.72
N LYS A 149 -3.50 -19.82 -14.29
CA LYS A 149 -3.63 -18.65 -15.16
C LYS A 149 -3.03 -17.40 -14.52
N THR A 150 -2.51 -16.50 -15.35
CA THR A 150 -2.13 -15.13 -14.96
C THR A 150 -2.95 -14.14 -15.78
N PHE A 151 -3.31 -13.01 -15.19
CA PHE A 151 -4.02 -11.92 -15.85
C PHE A 151 -3.62 -10.59 -15.21
N ASP A 152 -3.78 -9.52 -15.98
CA ASP A 152 -3.54 -8.17 -15.52
C ASP A 152 -4.80 -7.67 -14.83
N LEU A 153 -4.61 -6.76 -13.88
CA LEU A 153 -5.71 -6.07 -13.23
C LEU A 153 -5.35 -4.60 -12.98
N SER A 154 -6.39 -3.78 -13.07
CA SER A 154 -6.35 -2.38 -12.69
C SER A 154 -7.56 -2.08 -11.82
N SER A 155 -7.39 -1.18 -10.87
CA SER A 155 -8.49 -0.74 -10.04
C SER A 155 -8.44 0.76 -9.76
N HIS A 156 -9.60 1.37 -9.53
CA HIS A 156 -9.68 2.77 -9.15
C HIS A 156 -10.83 3.05 -8.19
N ALA A 157 -10.66 4.06 -7.35
CA ALA A 157 -11.71 4.63 -6.50
C ALA A 157 -11.59 6.16 -6.53
N ASP A 158 -12.73 6.83 -6.69
CA ASP A 158 -12.78 8.30 -6.74
C ASP A 158 -12.79 8.96 -5.36
N SER A 159 -13.13 8.19 -4.33
CA SER A 159 -13.16 8.65 -2.95
C SER A 159 -12.99 7.49 -1.97
N LYS A 160 -12.53 7.85 -0.78
CA LYS A 160 -12.53 6.99 0.39
C LYS A 160 -13.93 6.95 0.99
N LEU A 161 -14.37 5.78 1.44
CA LEU A 161 -15.65 5.65 2.14
C LEU A 161 -15.55 6.33 3.50
N SER A 162 -16.56 7.15 3.83
CA SER A 162 -16.72 7.71 5.17
C SER A 162 -16.84 6.57 6.19
N SER A 163 -16.06 6.68 7.27
CA SER A 163 -16.04 5.71 8.37
C SER A 163 -17.12 6.04 9.39
#